data_AF-A0A8S9PBW2-F1
#
_entry.id   AF-A0A8S9PBW2-F1
#
_cell.length_a   1.000
_cell.length_b   1.000
_cell.length_c   1.000
_cell.angle_alpha   90.00
_cell.angle_beta   90.00
_cell.angle_gamma   90.00
#
_symmetry.space_group_name_H-M   'P 1'
#
loop_
_entity.id
_entity.type
_entity.pdbx_description
1 polymer ?
#
loop_
_entity_poly.entity_id
_entity_poly.type
_entity_poly.pdbx_seq_one_letter_code
_entity_poly.pdbx_strand_id
1 'polypeptide(L)' 'MILTSGGKYYDDTITYGGYSDHMVCEEDYIIRIPENLPLDATAPLLCAGTTVYSPMKYHGLDKPGSINTFHKV' A
#
# COMPACT_ATOMS: atom_id res chain seq x y z
N MET A 1 4.08 -5.87 15.87
CA MET A 1 3.61 -5.98 14.48
C MET A 1 2.17 -6.43 14.53
N ILE A 2 1.23 -5.62 14.03
CA ILE A 2 -0.18 -6.00 13.95
C ILE A 2 -0.38 -6.71 12.62
N LEU A 3 -0.91 -7.92 12.65
CA LEU A 3 -1.20 -8.69 11.44
C LEU A 3 -2.44 -8.14 10.74
N THR A 4 -2.48 -8.22 9.41
CA THR A 4 -3.64 -7.77 8.61
C THR A 4 -4.93 -8.54 8.95
N SER A 5 -4.81 -9.81 9.34
CA SER A 5 -5.92 -10.66 9.76
C SER A 5 -5.57 -11.39 11.05
N GLY A 6 -6.50 -11.44 12.01
CA GLY A 6 -6.35 -12.12 13.29
C GLY A 6 -5.40 -11.41 14.27
N GLY A 7 -4.95 -10.20 13.97
CA GLY A 7 -4.09 -9.39 14.83
C GLY A 7 -4.90 -8.55 15.82
N LYS A 8 -4.38 -8.33 17.03
CA LYS A 8 -4.99 -7.41 18.00
C LYS A 8 -4.57 -5.97 17.68
N TYR A 9 -5.53 -5.08 17.47
CA TYR A 9 -5.32 -3.66 17.23
C TYR A 9 -5.09 -2.90 18.54
N TYR A 10 -4.76 -1.61 18.46
CA TYR A 10 -4.42 -0.80 19.64
C TYR A 10 -5.58 -0.63 20.64
N ASP A 11 -6.81 -0.77 20.16
CA ASP A 11 -8.06 -0.69 20.94
C ASP A 11 -8.59 -2.06 21.37
N ASP A 12 -7.73 -3.08 21.34
CA ASP A 12 -8.03 -4.49 21.63
C ASP A 12 -8.97 -5.20 20.64
N THR A 13 -9.40 -4.54 19.55
CA THR A 13 -10.20 -5.18 18.49
C THR A 13 -9.35 -6.11 17.63
N ILE A 14 -10.00 -6.99 16.85
CA ILE A 14 -9.33 -7.91 15.94
C ILE A 14 -9.36 -7.36 14.51
N THR A 15 -8.21 -7.39 13.84
CA THR A 15 -8.11 -7.08 12.41
C THR A 15 -8.69 -8.22 11.58
N TYR A 16 -9.60 -7.90 10.65
CA TYR A 16 -10.23 -8.90 9.78
C TYR A 16 -9.49 -9.04 8.44
N GLY A 17 -8.90 -7.96 7.95
CA GLY A 17 -8.20 -7.90 6.67
C GLY A 17 -9.14 -7.76 5.48
N GLY A 18 -8.58 -7.94 4.27
CA GLY A 18 -9.26 -7.65 3.00
C GLY A 18 -9.88 -8.86 2.28
N TYR A 19 -9.71 -10.09 2.78
CA TYR A 19 -10.34 -11.28 2.20
C TYR A 19 -11.82 -11.40 2.64
N SER A 20 -12.59 -10.36 2.34
CA SER A 20 -13.99 -10.16 2.75
C SER A 20 -14.73 -9.42 1.64
N ASP A 21 -16.05 -9.60 1.53
CA ASP A 21 -16.88 -8.83 0.57
C ASP A 21 -16.93 -7.33 0.92
N HIS A 22 -16.81 -7.00 2.20
CA HIS A 22 -16.78 -5.64 2.73
C HIS A 22 -15.70 -5.50 3.80
N MET A 23 -15.05 -4.34 3.84
CA MET A 23 -14.06 -3.99 4.87
C MET A 23 -14.30 -2.57 5.40
N VAL A 24 -14.06 -2.37 6.69
CA VAL A 24 -14.09 -1.06 7.33
C VAL A 24 -12.66 -0.56 7.46
N CYS A 25 -12.41 0.66 6.99
CA CYS A 25 -11.12 1.32 7.07
C CYS A 25 -11.30 2.75 7.55
N GLU A 26 -10.26 3.29 8.15
CA GLU A 26 -10.18 4.71 8.50
C GLU A 26 -10.06 5.55 7.22
N GLU A 27 -10.80 6.65 7.17
CA GLU A 27 -11.03 7.45 5.96
C GLU A 27 -9.74 8.02 5.36
N ASP A 28 -8.75 8.33 6.20
CA ASP A 28 -7.43 8.84 5.78
C ASP A 28 -6.64 7.82 4.94
N TYR A 29 -6.98 6.53 5.00
CA TYR A 29 -6.36 5.46 4.21
C TYR A 29 -7.17 5.09 2.95
N ILE A 30 -8.32 5.73 2.73
CA ILE A 30 -9.14 5.52 1.54
C ILE A 30 -8.66 6.45 0.43
N ILE A 31 -8.28 5.86 -0.70
CA ILE A 31 -7.88 6.61 -1.90
C ILE A 31 -8.85 6.36 -3.05
N ARG A 32 -9.09 7.40 -3.84
CA ARG A 32 -9.91 7.30 -5.06
C ARG A 32 -9.09 6.71 -6.20
N ILE A 33 -9.52 5.57 -6.74
CA ILE A 33 -8.90 4.95 -7.91
C ILE A 33 -9.37 5.68 -9.19
N PRO A 34 -8.46 6.15 -10.05
CA PRO A 34 -8.79 6.70 -11.36
C PRO A 34 -9.50 5.70 -12.28
N GLU A 35 -10.47 6.16 -13.08
CA GLU A 35 -11.29 5.31 -13.97
C GLU A 35 -10.49 4.62 -15.09
N ASN A 36 -9.30 5.14 -15.41
CA ASN A 36 -8.44 4.60 -16.45
C ASN A 36 -7.48 3.50 -15.95
N LEU A 37 -7.55 3.13 -14.66
CA LEU A 37 -6.69 2.10 -14.08
C LEU A 37 -7.50 0.82 -13.80
N PRO A 38 -7.03 -0.35 -14.27
CA PRO A 38 -7.70 -1.61 -13.97
C PRO A 38 -7.48 -1.97 -12.50
N LEU A 39 -8.53 -2.49 -11.85
CA LEU A 39 -8.58 -2.70 -10.40
C LEU A 39 -7.59 -3.76 -9.92
N ASP A 40 -7.39 -4.82 -10.72
CA ASP A 40 -6.45 -5.91 -10.45
C ASP A 40 -5.00 -5.43 -10.41
N ALA A 41 -4.61 -4.53 -11.30
CA ALA A 41 -3.29 -3.90 -11.29
C ALA A 41 -3.14 -2.85 -10.18
N THR A 42 -4.25 -2.24 -9.74
CA THR A 42 -4.24 -1.20 -8.71
C THR A 42 -4.10 -1.78 -7.31
N ALA A 43 -4.72 -2.92 -7.01
CA ALA A 43 -4.70 -3.51 -5.67
C ALA A 43 -3.27 -3.71 -5.09
N PRO A 44 -2.27 -4.24 -5.84
CA PRO A 44 -0.89 -4.35 -5.35
C PRO A 44 -0.21 -3.00 -5.04
N LEU A 45 -0.63 -1.91 -5.68
CA LEU A 45 -0.04 -0.58 -5.47
C LEU A 45 -0.32 -0.04 -4.07
N LEU A 46 -1.46 -0.42 -3.47
CA LEU A 46 -1.88 0.04 -2.14
C LEU A 46 -0.98 -0.46 -1.00
N CYS A 47 -0.22 -1.54 -1.24
CA CYS A 47 0.72 -2.10 -0.27
C CYS A 47 2.16 -1.96 -0.79
N ALA A 48 2.57 -2.84 -1.71
CA ALA A 48 3.94 -2.88 -2.20
C ALA A 48 4.33 -1.58 -2.96
N GLY A 49 3.39 -1.02 -3.73
CA GLY A 49 3.63 0.20 -4.49
C GLY A 49 3.98 1.39 -3.59
N THR A 50 3.15 1.68 -2.59
CA THR A 50 3.41 2.78 -1.65
C THR A 50 4.69 2.57 -0.85
N THR A 51 4.99 1.33 -0.43
CA THR A 51 6.24 1.00 0.29
C THR A 51 7.49 1.31 -0.53
N VAL A 52 7.44 1.16 -1.85
CA VAL A 52 8.58 1.50 -2.74
C VAL A 52 8.56 2.98 -3.14
N TYR A 53 7.37 3.52 -3.43
CA TYR A 53 7.21 4.90 -3.90
C TYR A 53 7.55 5.93 -2.82
N SER A 54 7.08 5.72 -1.59
CA SER A 54 7.31 6.65 -0.46
C SER A 54 8.79 6.96 -0.22
N PRO A 55 9.70 5.97 -0.01
CA PRO A 55 11.12 6.25 0.18
C PRO A 55 11.79 6.81 -1.07
N MET A 56 11.39 6.36 -2.27
CA MET A 56 11.94 6.88 -3.52
C MET A 56 11.65 8.38 -3.68
N LYS A 57 10.41 8.78 -3.37
CA LYS A 57 10.00 10.19 -3.41
C LYS A 57 10.67 11.01 -2.31
N TYR A 58 10.70 10.48 -1.09
CA TYR A 58 11.25 11.15 0.07
C TYR A 58 12.76 11.45 -0.09
N HIS A 59 13.50 10.53 -0.70
CA HIS A 59 14.94 10.69 -0.96
C HIS A 59 15.27 11.32 -2.33
N GLY A 60 14.28 11.73 -3.12
CA GLY A 60 14.48 12.36 -4.44
C GLY A 60 15.07 11.43 -5.50
N LEU A 61 14.84 10.13 -5.38
CA LEU A 61 15.27 9.08 -6.31
C LEU A 61 14.25 8.85 -7.43
N ASP A 62 13.22 9.68 -7.54
CA ASP A 62 12.17 9.61 -8.55
C ASP A 62 12.55 10.26 -9.89
N LYS A 63 13.77 10.80 -10.01
CA LYS A 63 14.26 11.49 -11.20
C LYS A 63 15.05 10.56 -12.13
N PRO A 64 14.88 10.68 -13.46
CA PRO A 64 15.74 9.98 -14.42
C PRO A 64 17.22 10.36 -14.22
N GLY A 65 18.10 9.36 -14.14
CA GLY A 65 19.55 9.58 -13.97
C GLY A 65 20.03 9.67 -12.52
N SER A 66 19.12 9.75 -11.54
CA SER A 66 19.44 9.33 -10.17
C SER A 66 19.88 7.87 -10.23
N ILE A 67 21.07 7.53 -9.72
CA ILE A 67 21.65 6.18 -9.78
C ILE A 67 20.80 5.19 -8.96
N ASN A 68 19.69 4.75 -9.53
CA ASN A 68 18.81 3.77 -8.94
C ASN A 68 19.31 2.40 -9.40
N THR A 69 20.32 1.89 -8.71
CA THR A 69 20.80 0.51 -8.88
C THR A 69 19.75 -0.44 -8.31
N PHE A 70 18.58 -0.51 -8.94
CA PHE A 70 17.75 -1.70 -8.88
C PHE A 70 18.54 -2.76 -9.61
N HIS A 71 19.35 -3.52 -8.86
CA HIS A 71 19.88 -4.78 -9.37
C HIS A 71 18.67 -5.53 -9.90
N LYS A 72 18.64 -5.75 -11.22
CA LYS A 72 17.78 -6.76 -11.82
C LYS A 72 18.10 -8.05 -11.06
N VAL A 73 17.22 -8.40 -10.12
CA VAL A 73 17.12 -9.77 -9.62
C VAL A 73 16.61 -10.66 -10.73
#